data_AF-A0A0G0UAF1-F1
#
_entry.id   AF-A0A0G0UAF1-F1
#
_cell.length_a   1.000
_cell.length_b   1.000
_cell.length_c   1.000
_cell.angle_alpha   90.00
_cell.angle_beta   90.00
_cell.angle_gamma   90.00
#
_symmetry.space_group_name_H-M   'P 1'
#
loop_
_entity.id
_entity.type
_entity.pdbx_description
1 polymer ?
#
loop_
_entity_poly.entity_id
_entity_poly.type
_entity_poly.pdbx_seq_one_letter_code
_entity_poly.pdbx_strand_id
1 'polypeptide(L)' 'YEDGYQYFLEKDGQPVIEIDAQIEETVTNQLFVICEMVPEKCDPTHSSKAEVANFGWSKIENQWEVFGARLYKLGHTK' A
#
# COMPACT_ATOMS: atom_id res chain seq x y z
N TYR A 1 0.89 -8.47 0.66
CA TYR A 1 -0.10 -7.52 1.23
C TYR A 1 -1.37 -7.82 0.47
N GLU A 2 -2.50 -8.09 1.14
CA GLU A 2 -3.43 -9.13 0.67
C GLU A 2 -4.12 -8.90 -0.69
N ASP A 3 -3.95 -9.88 -1.59
CA ASP A 3 -4.66 -10.06 -2.87
C ASP A 3 -6.20 -9.98 -2.72
N GLY A 4 -6.72 -10.22 -1.51
CA GLY A 4 -8.14 -10.11 -1.20
C GLY A 4 -8.72 -8.73 -1.53
N TYR A 5 -7.97 -7.64 -1.31
CA TYR A 5 -8.42 -6.29 -1.64
C TYR A 5 -8.25 -5.98 -3.13
N GLN A 6 -7.20 -6.52 -3.76
CA GLN A 6 -6.99 -6.42 -5.21
C GLN A 6 -8.17 -7.02 -5.97
N TYR A 7 -8.68 -8.18 -5.56
CA TYR A 7 -9.85 -8.80 -6.18
C TYR A 7 -11.06 -7.86 -6.25
N PHE A 8 -11.35 -7.10 -5.18
CA PHE A 8 -12.49 -6.18 -5.18
C PHE A 8 -12.25 -4.98 -6.10
N LEU A 9 -11.03 -4.45 -6.15
CA LEU A 9 -10.67 -3.37 -7.07
C LEU A 9 -10.80 -3.82 -8.53
N GLU A 10 -10.31 -5.01 -8.86
CA GLU A 10 -10.44 -5.59 -10.20
C GLU A 10 -11.90 -5.85 -10.58
N LYS A 11 -12.68 -6.41 -9.65
CA LYS A 11 -14.12 -6.65 -9.84
C LYS A 11 -14.89 -5.35 -10.11
N ASP A 12 -14.50 -4.27 -9.45
CA ASP A 12 -15.10 -2.95 -9.61
C ASP A 12 -14.52 -2.17 -10.83
N GLY A 13 -13.63 -2.79 -11.61
CA GLY A 13 -13.03 -2.21 -12.81
C GLY A 13 -12.03 -1.10 -12.51
N GLN A 14 -11.49 -1.04 -11.30
CA GLN A 14 -10.45 -0.09 -10.92
C GLN A 14 -9.09 -0.53 -11.45
N PRO A 15 -8.23 0.40 -11.89
CA PRO A 15 -6.88 0.06 -12.33
C PRO A 15 -6.04 -0.37 -11.12
N VAL A 16 -5.55 -1.61 -11.16
CA VAL A 16 -4.56 -2.14 -10.20
C VAL A 16 -3.23 -2.28 -10.92
N ILE A 17 -2.16 -1.82 -10.26
CA ILE A 17 -0.78 -1.95 -10.74
C ILE A 17 0.01 -2.67 -9.66
N GLU A 18 0.61 -3.80 -10.03
CA GLU A 18 1.60 -4.48 -9.18
C GLU A 18 2.95 -3.79 -9.35
N ILE A 19 3.57 -3.41 -8.23
CA ILE A 19 4.83 -2.65 -8.24
C ILE A 19 6.01 -3.61 -8.37
N ASP A 20 6.80 -3.42 -9.43
CA ASP A 20 8.09 -4.04 -9.64
C ASP A 20 9.17 -2.96 -9.71
N ALA A 21 10.08 -2.96 -8.73
CA ALA A 21 11.18 -1.99 -8.66
C ALA A 21 12.15 -2.07 -9.87
N GLN A 22 12.12 -3.17 -10.64
CA GLN A 22 12.90 -3.32 -11.87
C GLN A 22 12.22 -2.69 -13.09
N ILE A 23 10.93 -2.37 -12.98
CA ILE A 23 10.09 -1.84 -14.06
C ILE A 23 9.55 -0.48 -13.61
N GLU A 24 10.29 0.59 -13.91
CA GLU A 24 10.03 1.96 -13.42
C GLU A 24 8.59 2.45 -13.64
N GLU A 25 7.97 2.08 -14.76
CA GLU A 25 6.57 2.41 -15.09
C GLU A 25 5.53 1.84 -14.12
N THR A 26 5.89 0.80 -13.36
CA THR A 26 5.02 0.22 -12.32
C THR A 26 5.15 0.91 -10.96
N VAL A 27 6.20 1.72 -10.77
CA VAL A 27 6.42 2.48 -9.53
C VAL A 27 5.59 3.76 -9.58
N THR A 28 4.38 3.69 -9.02
CA THR A 28 3.45 4.82 -9.03
C THR A 28 3.84 5.91 -8.01
N ASN A 29 3.08 7.00 -7.95
CA ASN A 29 3.29 8.09 -6.98
C ASN A 29 2.67 7.82 -5.60
N GLN A 30 1.85 6.77 -5.46
CA GLN A 30 1.10 6.50 -4.23
C GLN A 30 0.87 5.01 -4.02
N LEU A 31 0.98 4.54 -2.78
CA LEU A 31 0.69 3.16 -2.41
C LEU A 31 -0.35 3.11 -1.29
N PHE A 32 -1.40 2.30 -1.48
CA PHE A 32 -2.41 2.06 -0.46
C PHE A 32 -2.11 0.78 0.31
N VAL A 33 -2.16 0.88 1.64
CA VAL A 33 -1.67 -0.16 2.55
C VAL A 33 -2.70 -0.33 3.69
N ILE A 34 -3.33 -1.50 3.77
CA ILE A 34 -4.37 -1.86 4.77
C ILE A 34 -3.83 -2.72 5.92
N CYS A 35 -3.74 -2.16 7.11
CA CYS A 35 -3.33 -2.89 8.31
C CYS A 35 -4.54 -3.32 9.14
N GLU A 36 -4.67 -4.62 9.38
CA GLU A 36 -5.74 -5.21 10.21
C GLU A 36 -5.28 -5.53 11.64
N MET A 37 -4.02 -5.22 11.96
CA MET A 37 -3.47 -5.39 13.30
C MET A 37 -3.81 -4.21 14.20
N VAL A 38 -3.53 -4.36 15.50
CA VAL A 38 -3.60 -3.25 16.46
C VAL A 38 -2.71 -2.08 16.00
N PRO A 39 -3.15 -0.82 16.18
CA PRO A 39 -2.47 0.42 15.79
C PRO A 39 -0.95 0.44 16.01
N GLU A 40 -0.51 -0.05 17.17
CA GLU A 40 0.89 0.01 17.62
C GLU A 40 1.80 -0.95 16.86
N LYS A 41 1.23 -1.90 16.10
CA LYS A 41 1.94 -2.87 15.27
C LYS A 41 1.89 -2.53 13.78
N CYS A 42 1.20 -1.45 13.41
CA CYS A 42 1.06 -1.02 12.03
C CYS A 42 2.13 0.01 11.67
N ASP A 43 3.21 -0.43 11.05
CA ASP A 43 4.23 0.43 10.44
C ASP A 43 4.36 0.12 8.94
N PRO A 44 3.58 0.79 8.09
CA PRO A 44 3.60 0.54 6.66
C PRO A 44 4.86 1.11 5.98
N THR A 45 5.63 1.98 6.63
CA THR A 45 6.83 2.60 6.04
C THR A 45 8.10 1.80 6.25
N HIS A 46 8.12 0.88 7.23
CA HIS A 46 9.25 -0.02 7.51
C HIS A 46 8.91 -1.49 7.25
N SER A 47 7.92 -1.77 6.40
CA SER A 47 7.54 -3.15 6.07
C SER A 47 8.58 -3.80 5.15
N SER A 48 8.99 -5.03 5.49
CA SER A 48 9.86 -5.86 4.64
C SER A 48 9.12 -6.62 3.53
N LYS A 49 7.80 -6.44 3.41
CA LYS A 49 7.01 -7.08 2.37
C LYS A 49 7.35 -6.50 1.00
N ALA A 50 7.47 -7.35 -0.02
CA ALA A 50 7.93 -6.97 -1.35
C ALA A 50 7.10 -5.83 -1.97
N GLU A 51 5.78 -5.84 -1.77
CA GLU A 51 4.87 -4.84 -2.35
C GLU A 51 5.10 -3.42 -1.78
N VAL A 52 5.60 -3.33 -0.54
CA VAL A 52 5.96 -2.07 0.10
C VAL A 52 7.42 -1.71 -0.20
N ALA A 53 8.32 -2.69 -0.11
CA ALA A 53 9.74 -2.48 -0.34
C ALA A 53 10.03 -2.04 -1.80
N ASN A 54 9.30 -2.59 -2.77
CA ASN A 54 9.44 -2.22 -4.18
C ASN A 54 8.95 -0.78 -4.47
N PHE A 55 8.06 -0.23 -3.64
CA PHE A 55 7.64 1.17 -3.74
C PHE A 55 8.75 2.12 -3.31
N GLY A 56 9.72 1.67 -2.51
CA GLY A 56 10.85 2.47 -2.06
C GLY A 56 10.56 3.37 -0.85
N TRP A 57 11.43 4.36 -0.65
CA TRP A 57 11.36 5.25 0.51
C TRP A 57 10.07 6.06 0.50
N SER A 58 9.24 5.85 1.51
CA SER A 58 7.91 6.43 1.58
C SER A 58 7.59 7.00 2.96
N LYS A 59 6.58 7.87 2.97
CA LYS A 59 5.99 8.47 4.16
C LYS A 59 4.48 8.29 4.13
N ILE A 60 3.85 8.29 5.31
CA ILE A 60 2.40 8.30 5.43
C ILE A 60 1.90 9.70 5.05
N GLU A 61 1.18 9.81 3.93
CA GLU A 61 0.50 11.05 3.54
C GLU A 61 -0.86 11.18 4.21
N ASN A 62 -1.57 10.06 4.37
CA ASN A 62 -2.88 10.04 4.99
C ASN A 62 -3.18 8.67 5.61
N GLN A 63 -4.15 8.64 6.53
CA GLN A 63 -4.61 7.43 7.18
C GLN A 63 -6.10 7.51 7.52
N TRP A 64 -6.78 6.38 7.44
CA TRP A 64 -8.20 6.23 7.76
C TRP A 64 -8.43 4.97 8.57
N GLU A 65 -9.47 4.98 9.39
CA GLU A 65 -10.00 3.79 10.06
C GLU A 65 -11.28 3.36 9.35
N VAL A 66 -11.31 2.13 8.86
CA VAL A 66 -12.39 1.58 8.05
C VAL A 66 -12.69 0.18 8.57
N PHE A 67 -13.87 0.01 9.17
CA PHE A 67 -14.35 -1.28 9.71
C PHE A 67 -13.36 -2.00 10.65
N GLY A 68 -12.61 -1.25 11.46
CA GLY A 68 -11.62 -1.81 12.39
C GLY A 68 -10.24 -2.10 11.78
N ALA A 69 -10.09 -1.91 10.46
CA ALA A 69 -8.80 -1.89 9.78
C ALA A 69 -8.32 -0.45 9.55
N ARG A 70 -7.02 -0.27 9.36
CA ARG A 70 -6.42 1.03 9.04
C ARG A 70 -5.94 1.05 7.61
N LEU A 71 -6.46 1.98 6.82
CA LEU A 71 -5.99 2.26 5.48
C LEU A 71 -4.95 3.38 5.55
N TYR A 72 -3.78 3.16 4.98
CA TYR A 72 -2.72 4.15 4.84
C TYR A 72 -2.53 4.49 3.37
N LYS A 73 -2.35 5.78 3.09
CA LYS A 73 -1.84 6.26 1.81
C LYS A 73 -0.38 6.66 2.01
N LEU A 74 0.51 5.97 1.32
CA LEU A 74 1.93 6.29 1.26
C LEU A 74 2.24 7.10 0.02
N GLY A 75 3.19 8.03 0.14
CA GLY A 75 3.79 8.76 -0.96
C GLY A 75 5.31 8.74 -0.83
N HIS A 76 6.02 8.94 -1.94
CA HIS A 76 7.48 8.98 -1.94
C HIS A 76 8.02 10.10 -1.05
N THR A 77 9.11 9.81 -0.35
CA THR A 77 9.97 10.83 0.24
C THR A 77 10.83 11.47 -0.84
N LYS A 78 10.80 12.80 -0.96
CA LYS A 78 11.72 13.57 -1.82
C LYS A 78 13.13 13.60 -1.23
#